data_AF-V9LI93-F1
#
_entry.id   AF-V9LI93-F1
#
_cell.length_a   1.000
_cell.length_b   1.000
_cell.length_c   1.000
_cell.angle_alpha   90.00
_cell.angle_beta   90.00
_cell.angle_gamma   90.00
#
_symmetry.space_group_name_H-M   'P 1'
#
loop_
_entity.id
_entity.type
_entity.pdbx_description
1 polymer ?
#
loop_
_entity_poly.entity_id
_entity_poly.type
_entity_poly.pdbx_seq_one_letter_code
_entity_poly.pdbx_strand_id
1 'polypeptide(L)'
;LSFLNEIAAGNAFCQAARLHLQLQSKHDAATSFVDAGNAFKKADPQEAISCLNAAIDIYTDMGRFTIAAKHHITIAEIYESELVDIEKAVAHFEQAADYYKGEESNSSANKCLLKVAAYAAQLEQYQKAIEIYEQVGTNTMDNPLLKYSAKEYFFKAALCHFIVDELNAKLA
;
A
#
# COMPACT_ATOMS: atom_id res chain seq x y z
N LEU A 1 -16.41 24.35 9.92
CA LEU A 1 -15.55 25.48 9.49
C LEU A 1 -14.13 25.02 9.16
N SER A 2 -13.48 24.21 10.01
CA SER A 2 -12.14 23.64 9.72
C SER A 2 -12.10 22.75 8.48
N PHE A 3 -13.02 21.78 8.35
CA PHE A 3 -13.04 20.84 7.19
C PHE A 3 -13.28 21.53 5.84
N LEU A 4 -14.13 22.57 5.80
CA LEU A 4 -14.36 23.38 4.60
C LEU A 4 -13.10 24.14 4.16
N ASN A 5 -12.27 24.56 5.11
CA ASN A 5 -11.02 25.23 4.80
C ASN A 5 -9.97 24.24 4.27
N GLU A 6 -9.93 23.01 4.78
CA GLU A 6 -9.04 21.96 4.27
C GLU A 6 -9.42 21.53 2.85
N ILE A 7 -10.71 21.42 2.53
CA ILE A 7 -11.19 21.15 1.15
C ILE A 7 -10.81 22.29 0.21
N ALA A 8 -11.00 23.54 0.62
CA ALA A 8 -10.61 24.70 -0.18
C ALA A 8 -9.09 24.75 -0.41
N ALA A 9 -8.29 24.43 0.60
CA ALA A 9 -6.84 24.32 0.50
C ALA A 9 -6.42 23.20 -0.47
N GLY A 10 -7.00 22.00 -0.34
CA GLY A 10 -6.74 20.87 -1.24
C GLY A 10 -7.06 21.21 -2.70
N ASN A 11 -8.20 21.89 -2.94
CA ASN A 11 -8.58 22.35 -4.29
C ASN A 11 -7.59 23.36 -4.87
N ALA A 12 -7.11 24.30 -4.05
CA ALA A 12 -6.09 25.26 -4.46
C ALA A 12 -4.77 24.58 -4.81
N PHE A 13 -4.34 23.59 -4.01
CA PHE A 13 -3.16 22.78 -4.30
C PHE A 13 -3.32 21.95 -5.58
N CYS A 14 -4.49 21.37 -5.83
CA CYS A 14 -4.78 20.67 -7.10
C CYS A 14 -4.70 21.60 -8.32
N GLN A 15 -5.21 22.83 -8.21
CA GLN A 15 -5.06 23.83 -9.26
C GLN A 15 -3.60 24.22 -9.48
N ALA A 16 -2.85 24.45 -8.41
CA ALA A 16 -1.41 24.74 -8.48
C ALA A 16 -0.64 23.58 -9.15
N ALA A 17 -0.93 22.34 -8.77
CA ALA A 17 -0.31 21.15 -9.35
C ALA A 17 -0.54 21.06 -10.87
N ARG A 18 -1.77 21.35 -11.33
CA ARG A 18 -2.11 21.38 -12.76
C ARG A 18 -1.34 22.48 -13.52
N LEU A 19 -1.14 23.64 -12.90
CA LEU A 19 -0.32 24.71 -13.48
C LEU A 19 1.16 24.30 -13.56
N HIS A 20 1.69 23.65 -12.52
CA HIS A 20 3.06 23.11 -12.53
C HIS A 20 3.26 22.04 -13.62
N LEU A 21 2.25 21.22 -13.91
CA LEU A 21 2.28 20.29 -15.05
C LEU A 21 2.38 21.03 -16.40
N GLN A 22 1.63 22.13 -16.57
CA GLN A 22 1.71 22.96 -17.79
C GLN A 22 3.08 23.63 -17.94
N LEU A 23 3.74 23.96 -16.83
CA LEU A 23 5.08 24.52 -16.78
C LEU A 23 6.20 23.46 -16.95
N GLN A 24 5.85 22.20 -17.21
CA GLN A 24 6.76 21.04 -17.30
C GLN A 24 7.55 20.71 -16.01
N SER A 25 7.20 21.33 -14.87
CA SER A 25 7.77 21.01 -13.56
C SER A 25 7.06 19.82 -12.92
N LYS A 26 7.31 18.60 -13.45
CA LYS A 26 6.71 17.35 -12.95
C LYS A 26 6.94 17.13 -11.44
N HIS A 27 8.14 17.42 -10.94
CA HIS A 27 8.48 17.25 -9.53
C HIS A 27 7.62 18.11 -8.59
N ASP A 28 7.49 19.39 -8.93
CA ASP A 28 6.73 20.36 -8.11
C ASP A 28 5.22 20.07 -8.19
N ALA A 29 4.75 19.61 -9.36
CA ALA A 29 3.39 19.13 -9.52
C ALA A 29 3.08 17.93 -8.62
N ALA A 30 3.96 16.92 -8.60
CA ALA A 30 3.77 15.74 -7.76
C ALA A 30 3.75 16.10 -6.27
N THR A 31 4.65 17.00 -5.84
CA THR A 31 4.69 17.49 -4.45
C THR A 31 3.38 18.21 -4.09
N SER A 32 2.89 19.08 -4.97
CA SER A 32 1.63 19.80 -4.78
C SER A 32 0.42 18.86 -4.70
N PHE A 33 0.40 17.77 -5.49
CA PHE A 33 -0.64 16.74 -5.40
C PHE A 33 -0.60 15.96 -4.09
N VAL A 34 0.60 15.68 -3.56
CA VAL A 34 0.76 15.04 -2.24
C VAL A 34 0.25 15.96 -1.12
N ASP A 35 0.57 17.25 -1.18
CA ASP A 35 0.07 18.24 -0.22
C ASP A 35 -1.46 18.38 -0.29
N ALA A 36 -2.03 18.36 -1.50
CA ALA A 36 -3.48 18.30 -1.69
C ALA A 36 -4.06 17.02 -1.05
N GLY A 37 -3.46 15.85 -1.30
CA GLY A 37 -3.88 14.58 -0.72
C GLY A 37 -3.85 14.59 0.81
N ASN A 38 -2.83 15.21 1.42
CA ASN A 38 -2.74 15.36 2.87
C ASN A 38 -3.84 16.25 3.46
N ALA A 39 -4.22 17.34 2.76
CA ALA A 39 -5.33 18.20 3.15
C ALA A 39 -6.68 17.47 3.01
N PHE A 40 -6.86 16.70 1.94
CA PHE A 40 -8.08 15.94 1.72
C PHE A 40 -8.20 14.73 2.64
N LYS A 41 -7.10 14.11 3.10
CA LYS A 41 -7.14 12.89 3.90
C LYS A 41 -8.12 12.92 5.09
N LYS A 42 -8.30 14.07 5.74
CA LYS A 42 -9.25 14.23 6.87
C LYS A 42 -10.63 14.73 6.45
N ALA A 43 -10.75 15.31 5.27
CA ALA A 43 -11.97 15.97 4.80
C ALA A 43 -12.74 15.11 3.78
N ASP A 44 -12.02 14.54 2.80
CA ASP A 44 -12.52 13.64 1.77
C ASP A 44 -11.44 12.59 1.39
N PRO A 45 -11.53 11.36 1.90
CA PRO A 45 -10.56 10.31 1.61
C PRO A 45 -10.55 9.87 0.14
N GLN A 46 -11.67 9.99 -0.59
CA GLN A 46 -11.74 9.60 -2.01
C GLN A 46 -10.95 10.58 -2.87
N GLU A 47 -11.15 11.88 -2.67
CA GLU A 47 -10.38 12.91 -3.38
C GLU A 47 -8.89 12.85 -2.99
N ALA A 48 -8.57 12.53 -1.73
CA ALA A 48 -7.19 12.32 -1.30
C ALA A 48 -6.50 11.21 -2.11
N ILE A 49 -7.18 10.07 -2.30
CA ILE A 49 -6.68 8.95 -3.09
C ILE A 49 -6.48 9.35 -4.56
N SER A 50 -7.44 10.09 -5.14
CA SER A 50 -7.34 10.61 -6.50
C SER A 50 -6.08 11.49 -6.68
N CYS A 51 -5.84 12.40 -5.74
CA CYS A 51 -4.65 13.26 -5.74
C CYS A 51 -3.35 12.46 -5.59
N LEU A 52 -3.31 11.49 -4.67
CA LEU A 52 -2.15 10.64 -4.45
C LEU A 52 -1.86 9.74 -5.66
N ASN A 53 -2.88 9.21 -6.34
CA ASN A 53 -2.70 8.45 -7.58
C ASN A 53 -2.10 9.32 -8.69
N ALA A 54 -2.59 10.56 -8.85
CA ALA A 54 -1.98 11.50 -9.80
C ALA A 54 -0.51 11.80 -9.47
N ALA A 55 -0.16 11.91 -8.18
CA ALA A 55 1.24 12.06 -7.77
C ALA A 55 2.08 10.81 -8.08
N ILE A 56 1.53 9.62 -7.84
CA ILE A 56 2.16 8.33 -8.15
C ILE A 56 2.47 8.22 -9.64
N ASP A 57 1.50 8.52 -10.51
CA ASP A 57 1.68 8.49 -11.97
C ASP A 57 2.82 9.41 -12.42
N ILE A 58 2.97 10.58 -11.78
CA ILE A 58 4.09 11.48 -12.08
C ILE A 58 5.41 10.90 -11.56
N TYR A 59 5.43 10.32 -10.35
CA TYR A 59 6.65 9.72 -9.80
C TYR A 59 7.10 8.47 -10.55
N THR A 60 6.18 7.65 -11.04
CA THR A 60 6.48 6.48 -11.88
C THR A 60 7.00 6.92 -13.25
N ASP A 61 6.40 7.94 -13.87
CA ASP A 61 6.91 8.61 -15.08
C ASP A 61 8.34 9.13 -14.92
N MET A 62 8.68 9.62 -13.72
CA MET A 62 10.01 10.13 -13.38
C MET A 62 11.01 9.03 -13.00
N GLY A 63 10.58 7.75 -12.97
CA GLY A 63 11.41 6.61 -12.55
C GLY A 63 11.70 6.57 -11.04
N ARG A 64 10.91 7.27 -10.21
CA ARG A 64 11.09 7.35 -8.75
C ARG A 64 10.18 6.36 -8.04
N PHE A 65 10.39 5.07 -8.32
CA PHE A 65 9.55 3.98 -7.83
C PHE A 65 9.52 3.85 -6.31
N THR A 66 10.62 4.17 -5.62
CA THR A 66 10.66 4.20 -4.14
C THR A 66 9.70 5.21 -3.53
N ILE A 67 9.50 6.36 -4.17
CA ILE A 67 8.57 7.40 -3.69
C ILE A 67 7.14 7.01 -4.06
N ALA A 68 6.91 6.53 -5.27
CA ALA A 68 5.62 5.99 -5.70
C ALA A 68 5.12 4.88 -4.76
N ALA A 69 6.00 3.94 -4.37
CA ALA A 69 5.67 2.86 -3.45
C ALA A 69 5.25 3.37 -2.05
N LYS A 70 5.89 4.44 -1.55
CA LYS A 70 5.47 5.08 -0.28
C LYS A 70 4.06 5.64 -0.37
N HIS A 71 3.74 6.31 -1.47
CA HIS A 71 2.40 6.86 -1.68
C HIS A 71 1.35 5.75 -1.87
N HIS A 72 1.69 4.65 -2.55
CA HIS A 72 0.80 3.48 -2.62
C HIS A 72 0.49 2.89 -1.23
N ILE A 73 1.48 2.80 -0.33
CA ILE A 73 1.23 2.40 1.07
C ILE A 73 0.24 3.36 1.73
N THR A 74 0.43 4.67 1.57
CA THR A 74 -0.47 5.68 2.17
C THR A 74 -1.89 5.55 1.63
N ILE A 75 -2.07 5.32 0.32
CA ILE A 75 -3.39 5.06 -0.27
C ILE A 75 -4.02 3.81 0.34
N ALA A 76 -3.25 2.72 0.47
CA ALA A 76 -3.74 1.49 1.06
C ALA A 76 -4.14 1.65 2.54
N GLU A 77 -3.39 2.44 3.32
CA GLU A 77 -3.75 2.80 4.70
C GLU A 77 -5.04 3.64 4.77
N ILE A 78 -5.30 4.52 3.80
CA ILE A 78 -6.57 5.28 3.72
C ILE A 78 -7.74 4.33 3.41
N TYR A 79 -7.54 3.36 2.49
CA TYR A 79 -8.54 2.34 2.22
C TYR A 79 -8.82 1.45 3.44
N GLU A 80 -7.78 1.15 4.25
CA GLU A 80 -7.93 0.42 5.52
C GLU A 80 -8.72 1.23 6.56
N SER A 81 -8.40 2.50 6.77
CA SER A 81 -8.95 3.28 7.88
C SER A 81 -10.31 3.92 7.60
N GLU A 82 -10.47 4.57 6.44
CA GLU A 82 -11.63 5.42 6.15
C GLU A 82 -12.69 4.71 5.32
N LEU A 83 -12.28 3.87 4.37
CA LEU A 83 -13.18 3.28 3.36
C LEU A 83 -13.51 1.81 3.63
N VAL A 84 -12.72 1.15 4.48
CA VAL A 84 -12.85 -0.27 4.85
C VAL A 84 -12.93 -1.18 3.61
N ASP A 85 -12.24 -0.78 2.53
CA ASP A 85 -12.17 -1.53 1.27
C ASP A 85 -10.86 -2.31 1.23
N ILE A 86 -10.89 -3.48 1.87
CA ILE A 86 -9.72 -4.33 2.08
C ILE A 86 -9.18 -4.87 0.75
N GLU A 87 -10.05 -5.14 -0.22
CA GLU A 87 -9.66 -5.66 -1.54
C GLU A 87 -8.79 -4.65 -2.30
N LYS A 88 -9.19 -3.37 -2.31
CA LYS A 88 -8.37 -2.31 -2.94
C LYS A 88 -7.10 -2.01 -2.16
N ALA A 89 -7.17 -2.05 -0.82
CA ALA A 89 -5.97 -1.88 0.00
C ALA A 89 -4.91 -2.95 -0.32
N VAL A 90 -5.34 -4.21 -0.46
CA VAL A 90 -4.48 -5.34 -0.87
C VAL A 90 -3.81 -5.07 -2.20
N ALA A 91 -4.57 -4.67 -3.23
CA ALA A 91 -4.01 -4.39 -4.57
C ALA A 91 -2.94 -3.30 -4.55
N HIS A 92 -3.15 -2.22 -3.78
CA HIS A 92 -2.16 -1.15 -3.65
C HIS A 92 -0.94 -1.55 -2.82
N PHE A 93 -1.11 -2.36 -1.77
CA PHE A 93 0.03 -2.90 -1.02
C PHE A 93 0.86 -3.89 -1.85
N GLU A 94 0.23 -4.68 -2.72
CA GLU A 94 0.94 -5.57 -3.65
C GLU A 94 1.78 -4.76 -4.65
N GLN A 95 1.20 -3.73 -5.29
CA GLN A 95 1.97 -2.84 -6.16
C GLN A 95 3.15 -2.18 -5.44
N ALA A 96 2.94 -1.70 -4.20
CA ALA A 96 4.02 -1.14 -3.40
C ALA A 96 5.13 -2.16 -3.13
N ALA A 97 4.77 -3.41 -2.82
CA ALA A 97 5.71 -4.49 -2.58
C ALA A 97 6.56 -4.79 -3.84
N ASP A 98 5.93 -4.84 -5.02
CA ASP A 98 6.60 -5.07 -6.29
C ASP A 98 7.61 -3.97 -6.62
N TYR A 99 7.23 -2.70 -6.42
CA TYR A 99 8.17 -1.57 -6.58
C TYR A 99 9.37 -1.68 -5.64
N TYR A 100 9.16 -2.02 -4.36
CA TYR A 100 10.27 -2.19 -3.42
C TYR A 100 11.14 -3.40 -3.73
N LYS A 101 10.54 -4.48 -4.25
CA LYS A 101 11.27 -5.68 -4.66
C LYS A 101 12.15 -5.41 -5.88
N GLY A 102 11.66 -4.61 -6.84
CA GLY A 102 12.44 -4.17 -8.00
C GLY A 102 13.65 -3.31 -7.64
N GLU A 103 13.54 -2.49 -6.59
CA GLU A 103 14.60 -1.62 -6.07
C GLU A 103 15.52 -2.33 -5.04
N GLU A 104 15.49 -3.67 -4.97
CA GLU A 104 16.25 -4.50 -4.01
C GLU A 104 15.99 -4.19 -2.52
N SER A 105 14.89 -3.48 -2.21
CA SER A 105 14.50 -3.09 -0.85
C SER A 105 13.64 -4.17 -0.17
N ASN A 106 14.25 -5.34 0.08
CA ASN A 106 13.56 -6.50 0.64
C ASN A 106 12.87 -6.22 1.99
N SER A 107 13.47 -5.41 2.86
CA SER A 107 12.86 -5.06 4.17
C SER A 107 11.52 -4.33 4.02
N SER A 108 11.44 -3.38 3.08
CA SER A 108 10.23 -2.59 2.84
C SER A 108 9.18 -3.41 2.09
N ALA A 109 9.61 -4.22 1.13
CA ALA A 109 8.75 -5.17 0.41
C ALA A 109 8.10 -6.17 1.39
N ASN A 110 8.89 -6.77 2.27
CA ASN A 110 8.38 -7.71 3.28
C ASN A 110 7.33 -7.07 4.18
N LYS A 111 7.52 -5.80 4.60
CA LYS A 111 6.52 -5.08 5.40
C LYS A 111 5.18 -4.93 4.68
N CYS A 112 5.20 -4.64 3.37
CA CYS A 112 4.00 -4.55 2.54
C CYS A 112 3.36 -5.92 2.35
N LEU A 113 4.14 -6.94 2.01
CA LEU A 113 3.66 -8.31 1.82
C LEU A 113 3.00 -8.90 3.08
N LEU A 114 3.52 -8.60 4.27
CA LEU A 114 2.90 -9.03 5.52
C LEU A 114 1.51 -8.43 5.74
N LYS A 115 1.32 -7.17 5.32
CA LYS A 115 0.00 -6.51 5.33
C LYS A 115 -0.93 -7.16 4.31
N VAL A 116 -0.46 -7.39 3.07
CA VAL A 116 -1.21 -8.13 2.03
C VAL A 116 -1.68 -9.49 2.55
N ALA A 117 -0.78 -10.29 3.13
CA ALA A 117 -1.11 -11.62 3.65
C ALA A 117 -2.13 -11.57 4.80
N ALA A 118 -2.01 -10.59 5.71
CA ALA A 118 -2.97 -10.42 6.81
C ALA A 118 -4.39 -10.11 6.30
N TYR A 119 -4.50 -9.23 5.30
CA TYR A 119 -5.78 -8.89 4.68
C TYR A 119 -6.32 -10.01 3.79
N ALA A 120 -5.46 -10.71 3.04
CA ALA A 120 -5.85 -11.88 2.26
C ALA A 120 -6.45 -12.98 3.17
N ALA A 121 -5.87 -13.18 4.36
CA ALA A 121 -6.42 -14.10 5.35
C ALA A 121 -7.79 -13.65 5.91
N GLN A 122 -8.05 -12.34 6.00
CA GLN A 122 -9.38 -11.80 6.38
C GLN A 122 -10.41 -11.95 5.26
N LEU A 123 -9.97 -11.90 4.00
CA LEU A 123 -10.80 -12.12 2.80
C LEU A 123 -11.01 -13.60 2.48
N GLU A 124 -10.67 -14.52 3.40
CA GLU A 124 -10.73 -15.98 3.22
C GLU A 124 -9.83 -16.52 2.09
N GLN A 125 -8.92 -15.69 1.55
CA GLN A 125 -7.93 -16.07 0.54
C GLN A 125 -6.69 -16.67 1.21
N TYR A 126 -6.90 -17.71 2.02
CA TYR A 126 -5.85 -18.35 2.82
C TYR A 126 -4.71 -18.90 1.95
N GLN A 127 -5.02 -19.45 0.77
CA GLN A 127 -4.01 -19.97 -0.16
C GLN A 127 -3.01 -18.88 -0.58
N LYS A 128 -3.51 -17.69 -0.92
CA LYS A 128 -2.68 -16.55 -1.29
C LYS A 128 -1.86 -16.05 -0.09
N ALA A 129 -2.49 -15.99 1.09
CA ALA A 129 -1.79 -15.57 2.32
C ALA A 129 -0.63 -16.50 2.69
N ILE A 130 -0.80 -17.82 2.51
CA ILE A 130 0.24 -18.84 2.76
C ILE A 130 1.44 -18.59 1.85
N GLU A 131 1.22 -18.50 0.54
CA GLU A 131 2.31 -18.30 -0.44
C GLU A 131 3.13 -17.04 -0.11
N ILE A 132 2.45 -15.96 0.28
CA ILE A 132 3.10 -14.72 0.66
C ILE A 132 3.88 -14.89 1.97
N TYR A 133 3.31 -15.53 3.00
CA TYR A 133 4.01 -15.76 4.26
C TYR A 133 5.24 -16.67 4.11
N GLU A 134 5.17 -17.69 3.26
CA GLU A 134 6.33 -18.55 2.94
C GLU A 134 7.41 -17.79 2.17
N GLN A 135 7.02 -16.95 1.21
CA GLN A 135 7.95 -16.11 0.48
C GLN A 135 8.68 -15.12 1.40
N VAL A 136 7.93 -14.40 2.25
CA VAL A 136 8.51 -13.47 3.23
C VAL A 136 9.35 -14.23 4.25
N GLY A 137 8.87 -15.38 4.73
CA GLY A 137 9.61 -16.27 5.63
C GLY A 137 10.97 -16.65 5.06
N THR A 138 11.01 -17.07 3.80
CA THR A 138 12.25 -17.43 3.08
C THR A 138 13.18 -16.23 2.94
N ASN A 139 12.68 -15.09 2.48
CA ASN A 139 13.47 -13.85 2.36
C ASN A 139 14.04 -13.37 3.71
N THR A 140 13.34 -13.61 4.82
CA THR A 140 13.84 -13.23 6.15
C THR A 140 14.80 -14.23 6.76
N MET A 141 14.82 -15.49 6.30
CA MET A 141 15.83 -16.47 6.73
C MET A 141 17.24 -16.12 6.26
N ASP A 142 17.36 -15.47 5.10
CA ASP A 142 18.65 -15.00 4.57
C ASP A 142 19.29 -13.91 5.44
N ASN A 143 18.50 -13.24 6.30
CA ASN A 143 19.01 -12.24 7.23
C ASN A 143 19.01 -12.76 8.68
N PRO A 144 20.19 -13.00 9.29
CA PRO A 144 20.30 -13.51 10.66
C PRO A 144 19.57 -12.65 11.72
N LEU A 145 19.40 -11.36 11.46
CA LEU A 145 18.71 -10.41 12.36
C LEU A 145 17.19 -10.65 12.42
N LEU A 146 16.59 -11.17 11.34
CA LEU A 146 15.14 -11.38 11.22
C LEU A 146 14.71 -12.82 11.53
N LYS A 147 15.64 -13.67 11.98
CA LYS A 147 15.39 -15.10 12.27
C LYS A 147 14.29 -15.34 13.30
N TYR A 148 14.11 -14.42 14.26
CA TYR A 148 13.02 -14.50 15.23
C TYR A 148 11.67 -14.20 14.59
N SER A 149 11.61 -13.21 13.69
CA SER A 149 10.40 -12.84 12.95
C SER A 149 9.97 -13.93 11.96
N ALA A 150 10.92 -14.63 11.35
CA ALA A 150 10.64 -15.74 10.43
C ALA A 150 9.75 -16.83 11.08
N LYS A 151 9.98 -17.16 12.36
CA LYS A 151 9.16 -18.14 13.09
C LYS A 151 7.69 -17.71 13.19
N GLU A 152 7.45 -16.42 13.41
CA GLU A 152 6.10 -15.88 13.50
C GLU A 152 5.37 -15.97 12.15
N TYR A 153 6.08 -15.73 11.04
CA TYR A 153 5.51 -15.83 9.69
C TYR A 153 5.14 -17.27 9.32
N PHE A 154 6.04 -18.22 9.57
CA PHE A 154 5.73 -19.64 9.37
C PHE A 154 4.59 -20.13 10.28
N PHE A 155 4.50 -19.62 11.51
CA PHE A 155 3.36 -19.93 12.39
C PHE A 155 2.04 -19.41 11.82
N LYS A 156 2.01 -18.18 11.28
CA LYS A 156 0.82 -17.62 10.61
C LYS A 156 0.45 -18.41 9.35
N ALA A 157 1.43 -18.84 8.55
CA ALA A 157 1.19 -19.71 7.39
C ALA A 157 0.58 -21.07 7.80
N ALA A 158 1.13 -21.70 8.84
CA ALA A 158 0.62 -22.98 9.34
C ALA A 158 -0.81 -22.88 9.88
N LEU A 159 -1.16 -21.77 10.54
CA LEU A 159 -2.54 -21.51 10.96
C LEU A 159 -3.49 -21.37 9.77
N CYS A 160 -3.06 -20.67 8.70
CA CYS A 160 -3.86 -20.55 7.48
C CYS A 160 -4.07 -21.92 6.81
N HIS A 161 -3.05 -22.79 6.77
CA HIS A 161 -3.18 -24.17 6.27
C HIS A 161 -4.21 -24.98 7.05
N PHE A 162 -4.20 -24.88 8.38
CA PHE A 162 -5.14 -25.63 9.22
C PHE A 162 -6.59 -25.25 8.95
N ILE A 163 -6.86 -23.96 8.71
CA ILE A 163 -8.20 -23.46 8.38
C ILE A 163 -8.64 -23.97 6.99
N VAL A 164 -7.74 -24.00 6.02
CA VAL A 164 -8.02 -24.54 4.68
C VAL A 164 -8.34 -26.04 4.73
N ASP A 165 -7.57 -26.81 5.51
CA ASP A 165 -7.80 -28.25 5.67
C ASP A 165 -9.15 -28.54 6.36
N GLU A 166 -9.53 -27.75 7.37
CA GLU A 166 -10.85 -27.87 8.00
C GLU A 166 -12.00 -27.50 7.05
N LEU A 167 -11.83 -26.45 6.25
CA LEU A 167 -12.82 -26.04 5.24
C LEU A 167 -12.98 -27.12 4.16
N ASN A 168 -11.88 -27.65 3.64
CA ASN A 168 -11.89 -28.74 2.67
C ASN A 168 -12.50 -30.03 3.25
N ALA A 169 -12.23 -30.33 4.52
CA ALA A 169 -12.80 -31.51 5.18
C ALA A 169 -14.31 -31.41 5.42
N LYS A 170 -14.90 -30.20 5.49
CA LYS A 170 -16.36 -29.99 5.61
C LYS A 170 -17.09 -29.99 4.26
N LEU A 171 -16.37 -29.80 3.15
CA LEU A 171 -16.89 -29.79 1.79
C LEU A 171 -16.93 -31.19 1.14
N ALA A 172 -16.25 -32.18 1.73
CA ALA A 172 -16.24 -33.59 1.31
C ALA A 172 -17.29 -34.41 2.07
#